data_AF-A0A5F9CDZ9-F1
#
_entry.id   AF-A0A5F9CDZ9-F1
#
_cell.length_a   1.000
_cell.length_b   1.000
_cell.length_c   1.000
_cell.angle_alpha   90.00
_cell.angle_beta   90.00
_cell.angle_gamma   90.00
#
_symmetry.space_group_name_H-M   'P 1'
#
loop_
_entity.id
_entity.type
_entity.pdbx_description
1 polymer ?
#
loop_
_entity_poly.entity_id
_entity_poly.type
_entity_poly.pdbx_seq_one_letter_code
_entity_poly.pdbx_strand_id
1 'polypeptide(L)'
;SRLQLLPPSVLGLLSTLTLLLPSLLLSVMKCWGTSGRCRATCKESEIFHILCKSEEKCCVNPKYVPVKPASTSLAKIPLQP
;
A
#
# COMPACT_ATOMS: atom_id res chain seq x y z
N SER A 1 -22.57 22.08 -22.83
CA SER A 1 -21.54 21.27 -23.51
C SER A 1 -20.35 22.10 -23.99
N ARG A 2 -19.57 22.71 -23.07
CA ARG A 2 -18.39 23.54 -23.42
C ARG A 2 -17.13 22.73 -23.75
N LEU A 3 -17.13 21.43 -23.50
CA LEU A 3 -15.95 20.57 -23.68
C LEU A 3 -15.64 20.27 -25.16
N GLN A 4 -16.60 20.48 -26.07
CA GLN A 4 -16.43 20.22 -27.52
C GLN A 4 -15.77 21.37 -28.32
N LEU A 5 -15.46 22.51 -27.69
CA LEU A 5 -14.79 23.63 -28.37
C LEU A 5 -13.25 23.64 -28.19
N LEU A 6 -12.70 22.71 -27.41
CA LEU A 6 -11.26 22.68 -27.16
C LEU A 6 -10.53 22.01 -28.34
N PRO A 7 -9.45 22.62 -28.87
CA PRO A 7 -8.65 22.00 -29.92
C PRO A 7 -8.00 20.70 -29.40
N PRO A 8 -7.73 19.72 -30.29
CA PRO A 8 -7.28 18.38 -29.92
C PRO A 8 -5.99 18.38 -29.09
N SER A 9 -5.13 19.38 -29.29
CA SER A 9 -3.92 19.62 -28.50
C SER A 9 -4.21 19.98 -27.04
N VAL A 10 -5.28 20.71 -26.74
CA VAL A 10 -5.67 21.07 -25.37
C VAL A 10 -6.36 19.90 -24.68
N LEU A 11 -7.09 19.07 -25.41
CA LEU A 11 -7.67 17.84 -24.88
C LEU A 11 -6.60 16.83 -24.45
N GLY A 12 -5.52 16.71 -25.23
CA GLY A 12 -4.34 15.91 -24.87
C GLY A 12 -3.64 16.42 -23.60
N LEU A 13 -3.50 17.74 -23.46
CA LEU A 13 -2.96 18.36 -22.24
C LEU A 13 -3.83 18.07 -21.01
N LEU A 14 -5.16 18.19 -21.14
CA LEU A 14 -6.08 17.91 -20.04
C LEU A 14 -6.02 16.45 -19.58
N SER A 15 -5.98 15.51 -20.53
CA SER A 15 -5.94 14.06 -20.27
C SER A 15 -4.66 13.63 -19.57
N THR A 16 -3.52 14.17 -19.99
CA THR A 16 -2.23 13.92 -19.33
C THR A 16 -2.21 14.50 -17.92
N LEU A 17 -2.72 15.74 -17.74
CA LEU A 17 -2.80 16.40 -16.44
C LEU A 17 -3.66 15.61 -15.44
N THR A 18 -4.83 15.09 -15.85
CA THR A 18 -5.69 14.26 -14.98
C THR A 18 -5.08 12.92 -14.60
N LEU A 19 -4.23 12.30 -15.45
CA LEU A 19 -3.54 11.05 -15.12
C LEU A 19 -2.33 11.24 -14.20
N LEU A 20 -1.62 12.36 -14.34
CA LEU A 20 -0.38 12.66 -13.60
C LEU A 20 -0.63 13.24 -12.20
N LEU A 21 -1.75 13.96 -12.01
CA LEU A 21 -2.13 14.55 -10.72
C LEU A 21 -2.25 13.52 -9.57
N PRO A 22 -2.96 12.38 -9.74
CA PRO A 22 -3.05 11.35 -8.72
C PRO A 22 -1.68 10.77 -8.35
N SER A 23 -0.82 10.58 -9.35
CA SER A 23 0.52 9.99 -9.20
C SER A 23 1.44 10.86 -8.34
N LEU A 24 1.31 12.19 -8.45
CA LEU A 24 2.15 13.16 -7.76
C LEU A 24 1.71 13.39 -6.30
N LEU A 25 0.41 13.21 -6.02
CA LEU A 25 -0.18 13.34 -4.68
C LEU A 25 -0.07 12.06 -3.83
N LEU A 26 0.28 10.93 -4.45
CA LEU A 26 0.70 9.69 -3.79
C LEU A 26 2.09 9.87 -3.16
N SER A 27 2.19 10.85 -2.26
CA SER A 27 3.30 10.94 -1.32
C SER A 27 3.35 9.60 -0.60
N VAL A 28 4.47 8.89 -0.75
CA VAL A 28 4.64 7.52 -0.26
C VAL A 28 4.59 7.55 1.26
N MET A 29 3.37 7.51 1.81
CA MET A 29 3.11 7.48 3.23
C MET A 29 3.68 6.16 3.75
N LYS A 30 4.65 6.28 4.64
CA LYS A 30 5.23 5.12 5.32
C LYS A 30 4.23 4.61 6.34
N CYS A 31 4.08 3.30 6.40
CA CYS A 31 3.24 2.61 7.37
C CYS A 31 4.06 1.50 8.05
N TRP A 32 3.47 0.78 9.01
CA TRP A 32 4.14 -0.33 9.69
C TRP A 32 5.51 0.03 10.28
N GLY A 33 5.59 1.13 11.04
CA GLY A 33 6.83 1.56 11.69
C GLY A 33 7.96 1.93 10.73
N THR A 34 7.63 2.35 9.49
CA THR A 34 8.53 2.66 8.35
C THR A 34 8.92 1.49 7.44
N SER A 35 8.57 0.26 7.81
CA SER A 35 8.85 -0.93 7.00
C SER A 35 7.84 -1.16 5.86
N GLY A 36 6.73 -0.41 5.85
CA GLY A 36 5.68 -0.50 4.82
C GLY A 36 5.44 0.80 4.07
N ARG A 37 4.70 0.71 2.96
CA ARG A 37 4.24 1.85 2.16
C ARG A 37 2.76 1.74 1.84
N CYS A 38 2.05 2.85 1.94
CA CYS A 38 0.68 2.97 1.45
C CYS A 38 0.65 3.00 -0.07
N ARG A 39 -0.18 2.15 -0.68
CA ARG A 39 -0.41 2.04 -2.12
C ARG A 39 -1.84 1.60 -2.39
N ALA A 40 -2.42 1.96 -3.53
CA ALA A 40 -3.70 1.40 -3.97
C ALA A 40 -3.66 -0.14 -4.09
N THR A 41 -2.56 -0.67 -4.62
CA THR A 41 -2.32 -2.11 -4.81
C THR A 41 -0.89 -2.46 -4.38
N CYS A 42 -0.74 -3.57 -3.65
CA CYS A 42 0.56 -4.07 -3.25
C CYS A 42 1.29 -4.71 -4.42
N LYS A 43 2.62 -4.66 -4.38
CA LYS A 43 3.44 -5.45 -5.30
C LYS A 43 3.30 -6.93 -4.94
N GLU A 44 3.57 -7.81 -5.90
CA GLU A 44 3.56 -9.27 -5.68
C GLU A 44 4.55 -9.72 -4.59
N SER A 45 5.60 -8.94 -4.37
CA SER A 45 6.60 -9.15 -3.31
C SER A 45 6.27 -8.49 -1.96
N GLU A 46 5.09 -7.87 -1.83
CA GLU A 46 4.61 -7.22 -0.62
C GLU A 46 3.29 -7.84 -0.16
N ILE A 47 3.06 -7.87 1.15
CA ILE A 47 1.82 -8.38 1.74
C ILE A 47 1.02 -7.20 2.28
N PHE A 48 -0.30 -7.28 2.10
CA PHE A 48 -1.23 -6.36 2.74
C PHE A 48 -1.34 -6.67 4.24
N HIS A 49 -1.12 -5.65 5.08
CA HIS A 49 -1.26 -5.76 6.53
C HIS A 49 -2.46 -4.99 7.09
N ILE A 50 -2.59 -3.70 6.76
CA ILE A 50 -3.62 -2.80 7.28
C ILE A 50 -4.00 -1.76 6.22
N LEU A 51 -5.13 -1.08 6.39
CA LEU A 51 -5.43 0.11 5.61
C LEU A 51 -4.75 1.33 6.22
N CYS A 52 -4.24 2.20 5.36
CA CYS A 52 -3.75 3.52 5.72
C CYS A 52 -4.92 4.47 5.99
N LYS A 53 -4.64 5.62 6.62
CA LYS A 53 -5.67 6.66 6.86
C LYS A 53 -6.29 7.19 5.56
N SER A 54 -5.53 7.12 4.47
CA SER A 54 -5.95 7.47 3.11
C SER A 54 -6.74 6.37 2.40
N GLU A 55 -7.18 5.32 3.13
CA GLU A 55 -7.91 4.15 2.60
C GLU A 55 -7.11 3.26 1.63
N GLU A 56 -5.83 3.56 1.44
CA GLU A 56 -4.89 2.75 0.68
C GLU A 56 -4.42 1.52 1.46
N LYS A 57 -3.91 0.51 0.74
CA LYS A 57 -3.31 -0.69 1.34
C LYS A 57 -1.92 -0.38 1.88
N CYS A 58 -1.66 -0.69 3.15
CA CYS A 58 -0.31 -0.73 3.70
C CYS A 58 0.37 -2.04 3.27
N CYS A 59 1.32 -1.90 2.34
CA CYS A 59 2.06 -2.99 1.76
C CYS A 59 3.43 -3.09 2.44
N VAL A 60 3.72 -4.26 3.02
CA VAL A 60 4.96 -4.51 3.77
C VAL A 60 5.71 -5.67 3.11
N ASN A 61 7.03 -5.56 3.01
CA ASN A 61 7.81 -6.68 2.53
C ASN A 61 7.84 -7.79 3.60
N PRO A 62 7.55 -9.06 3.25
CA PRO A 62 7.51 -10.17 4.20
C PRO A 62 8.80 -10.33 5.00
N LYS A 63 9.95 -9.93 4.46
CA LYS A 63 11.26 -10.00 5.14
C LYS A 63 11.33 -9.16 6.41
N TYR A 64 10.49 -8.13 6.53
CA TYR A 64 10.43 -7.25 7.71
C TYR A 64 9.23 -7.56 8.61
N VAL A 65 8.44 -8.57 8.27
CA VAL A 65 7.36 -9.05 9.11
C VAL A 65 7.98 -10.14 10.01
N PRO A 66 8.05 -9.93 11.33
CA PRO A 66 8.48 -11.01 12.21
C PRO A 66 7.51 -12.17 12.02
N VAL A 67 8.03 -13.28 11.50
CA VAL A 67 7.36 -14.57 11.55
C VAL A 67 7.04 -14.79 13.03
N LYS A 68 5.75 -14.75 13.40
CA LYS A 68 5.36 -15.23 14.72
C LYS A 68 5.95 -16.65 14.80
N PRO A 69 6.83 -16.96 15.76
CA PRO A 69 7.13 -18.37 16.02
C PRO A 69 5.76 -19.01 16.22
N ALA A 70 5.47 -20.04 15.43
CA ALA A 70 4.24 -20.81 15.57
C ALA A 70 4.04 -21.00 17.07
N SER A 71 2.92 -20.50 17.59
CA SER A 71 2.59 -20.61 19.00
C SER A 71 2.55 -22.10 19.26
N THR A 72 3.69 -22.64 19.68
CA THR A 72 3.80 -24.01 20.10
C THR A 72 3.15 -23.92 21.45
N SER A 73 1.84 -24.14 21.48
CA SER A 73 1.18 -24.72 22.63
C SER A 73 1.81 -26.10 22.85
N LEU A 74 3.11 -26.15 23.17
CA LEU A 74 3.68 -27.26 23.87
C LEU A 74 3.16 -27.04 25.28
N ALA A 75 1.99 -27.63 25.50
CA ALA A 75 1.43 -27.84 26.81
C ALA A 75 2.60 -28.16 27.75
N LYS A 76 2.74 -27.31 28.75
CA LYS A 76 3.66 -27.47 29.87
C LYS A 76 3.53 -28.90 30.38
N ILE A 77 4.46 -29.79 30.03
CA ILE A 77 4.63 -31.07 30.70
C ILE A 77 5.38 -30.72 31.98
N PRO A 78 4.78 -30.81 33.18
CA PRO A 78 5.53 -30.68 34.41
C PRO A 78 6.34 -31.96 34.56
N LEU A 79 7.62 -31.92 34.21
CA LEU A 79 8.61 -32.80 34.83
C LEU A 79 8.78 -32.28 36.27
N GLN A 80 7.97 -32.82 37.18
CA GLN A 80 8.22 -32.72 38.62
C GLN A 80 9.14 -33.89 39.02
N PRO A 81 10.21 -33.63 39.81
CA PRO A 81 10.91 -34.69 40.53
C PRO A 81 10.03 -35.29 41.63
#